data_AF-A0A0L0S721-F1
#
_entry.id   AF-A0A0L0S721-F1
#
_cell.length_a   1.000
_cell.length_b   1.000
_cell.length_c   1.000
_cell.angle_alpha   90.00
_cell.angle_beta   90.00
_cell.angle_gamma   90.00
#
_symmetry.space_group_name_H-M   'P 1'
#
loop_
_entity.id
_entity.type
_entity.pdbx_description
1 polymer ?
#
loop_
_entity_poly.entity_id
_entity_poly.type
_entity_poly.pdbx_seq_one_letter_code
_entity_poly.pdbx_strand_id
1 'polypeptide(L)'
;MSLLAVRPAALARLARTPFAAVTTNRSASSFGNKPAAGAAKKKGSSNAIGGDSRYPLLKEYLYASHAEVDGVAEVDADVHATIERAWSVAQRDLAAQRHADLAAKYRRLREAMVTLEQVDPDRFATAMDREGEDQYFPRLLKAPTETPAKTGWDYRRG
;
A
#
# COMPACT_ATOMS: atom_id res chain seq x y z
N MET A 1 29.15 -36.75 -20.80
CA MET A 1 27.80 -36.18 -20.96
C MET A 1 26.87 -36.88 -19.98
N SER A 2 26.38 -36.17 -18.96
CA SER A 2 25.42 -36.73 -17.99
C SER A 2 24.37 -35.68 -17.67
N LEU A 3 23.16 -35.84 -18.20
CA LEU A 3 22.01 -35.01 -17.85
C LEU A 3 21.49 -35.44 -16.47
N LEU A 4 21.77 -34.64 -15.44
CA LEU A 4 21.15 -34.83 -14.13
C LEU A 4 19.75 -34.22 -14.17
N ALA A 5 18.73 -35.07 -14.30
CA ALA A 5 17.34 -34.63 -14.39
C ALA A 5 16.87 -34.00 -13.07
N VAL A 6 16.62 -32.68 -13.08
CA VAL A 6 16.02 -31.96 -11.96
C VAL A 6 14.55 -32.39 -11.84
N ARG A 7 14.21 -33.13 -10.78
CA ARG A 7 12.81 -33.50 -10.47
C ARG A 7 12.06 -32.25 -9.98
N PRO A 8 10.89 -31.90 -10.54
CA PRO A 8 10.09 -30.81 -10.00
C PRO A 8 9.54 -31.20 -8.62
N ALA A 9 9.77 -30.36 -7.62
CA ALA A 9 9.20 -30.56 -6.29
C ALA A 9 7.68 -30.34 -6.33
N ALA A 10 6.92 -31.26 -5.74
CA ALA A 10 5.46 -31.17 -5.72
C ALA A 10 4.99 -30.02 -4.82
N LEU A 11 4.17 -29.13 -5.36
CA LEU A 11 3.47 -28.09 -4.62
C LEU A 11 2.50 -28.71 -3.62
N ALA A 12 2.92 -28.81 -2.35
CA ALA A 12 2.04 -29.19 -1.24
C ALA A 12 0.97 -28.10 -1.05
N ARG A 13 -0.28 -28.46 -1.38
CA ARG A 13 -1.44 -27.56 -1.30
C ARG A 13 -1.83 -27.35 0.17
N LEU A 14 -1.45 -26.21 0.73
CA LEU A 14 -1.78 -25.85 2.12
C LEU A 14 -3.30 -25.85 2.34
N ALA A 15 -3.77 -26.63 3.32
CA ALA A 15 -5.19 -26.73 3.64
C ALA A 15 -5.66 -25.45 4.35
N ARG A 16 -6.71 -24.82 3.82
CA ARG A 16 -7.32 -23.61 4.38
C ARG A 16 -8.17 -23.97 5.60
N THR A 17 -7.71 -23.62 6.79
CA THR A 17 -8.50 -23.73 8.03
C THR A 17 -9.68 -22.75 8.00
N PRO A 18 -10.89 -23.15 8.46
CA PRO A 18 -12.02 -22.24 8.57
C PRO A 18 -11.86 -21.35 9.80
N PHE A 19 -12.00 -20.03 9.60
CA PHE A 19 -11.96 -19.04 10.68
C PHE A 19 -13.24 -19.13 11.52
N ALA A 20 -13.11 -19.23 12.85
CA ALA A 20 -14.27 -19.26 13.74
C ALA A 20 -14.98 -17.89 13.77
N ALA A 21 -16.31 -17.89 13.72
CA ALA A 21 -17.10 -16.66 13.69
C ALA A 21 -17.14 -15.99 15.08
N VAL A 22 -16.62 -14.76 15.17
CA VAL A 22 -16.76 -13.91 16.36
C VAL A 22 -18.16 -13.28 16.37
N THR A 23 -19.02 -13.76 17.27
CA THR A 23 -20.32 -13.12 17.55
C THR A 23 -20.10 -11.89 18.42
N THR A 24 -20.18 -10.70 17.82
CA THR A 24 -20.20 -9.44 18.59
C THR A 24 -21.61 -9.17 19.12
N ASN A 25 -21.77 -9.20 20.45
CA ASN A 25 -23.03 -8.79 21.08
C ASN A 25 -23.27 -7.29 20.86
N ARG A 26 -24.14 -6.95 19.91
CA ARG A 26 -24.58 -5.57 19.66
C ARG A 26 -25.70 -5.20 20.63
N SER A 27 -25.38 -4.50 21.73
CA SER A 27 -26.41 -3.95 22.61
C SER A 27 -27.21 -2.85 21.89
N ALA A 28 -28.53 -3.02 21.81
CA ALA A 28 -29.42 -2.02 21.25
C ALA A 28 -29.75 -0.98 22.34
N SER A 29 -29.27 0.26 22.17
CA SER A 29 -29.68 1.38 23.02
C SER A 29 -31.11 1.79 22.65
N SER A 30 -32.08 1.44 23.50
CA SER A 30 -33.49 1.77 23.31
C SER A 30 -33.73 3.29 23.33
N PHE A 31 -34.46 3.81 22.35
CA PHE A 31 -34.95 5.18 22.34
C PHE A 31 -36.23 5.27 23.19
N GLY A 32 -36.16 5.98 24.32
CA GLY A 32 -37.31 6.31 25.17
C GLY A 32 -37.39 7.81 25.44
N ASN A 33 -38.56 8.41 25.28
CA ASN A 33 -38.76 9.85 25.46
C ASN A 33 -39.24 10.21 26.88
N LYS A 34 -38.90 11.43 27.31
CA LYS A 34 -39.14 12.17 28.58
C LYS A 34 -40.56 12.09 29.19
N PRO A 35 -40.82 12.52 30.46
CA PRO A 35 -40.13 13.58 31.24
C PRO A 35 -39.60 13.09 32.63
N ALA A 36 -39.20 13.88 33.65
CA ALA A 36 -39.35 15.33 33.94
C ALA A 36 -38.24 15.93 34.86
N ALA A 37 -38.40 17.22 35.18
CA ALA A 37 -37.91 18.01 36.35
C ALA A 37 -36.62 17.61 37.11
N GLY A 38 -35.56 18.42 36.93
CA GLY A 38 -34.38 18.47 37.80
C GLY A 38 -33.45 19.61 37.40
N ALA A 39 -33.36 20.68 38.21
CA ALA A 39 -32.61 21.88 37.87
C ALA A 39 -31.09 21.68 37.99
N ALA A 40 -30.41 21.42 36.87
CA ALA A 40 -28.95 21.42 36.80
C ALA A 40 -28.42 22.75 36.22
N LYS A 41 -27.62 23.47 37.00
CA LYS A 41 -26.96 24.72 36.60
C LYS A 41 -26.19 24.52 35.28
N LYS A 42 -26.38 25.43 34.31
CA LYS A 42 -25.43 25.60 33.19
C LYS A 42 -24.07 26.03 33.76
N LYS A 43 -23.20 25.07 34.07
CA LYS A 43 -21.78 25.34 34.32
C LYS A 43 -21.12 25.57 32.97
N GLY A 44 -20.41 26.68 32.82
CA GLY A 44 -19.86 27.10 31.53
C GLY A 44 -18.93 26.05 30.92
N SER A 45 -18.90 25.99 29.59
CA SER A 45 -17.99 25.11 28.84
C SER A 45 -16.54 25.49 29.15
N SER A 46 -15.91 24.73 30.03
CA SER A 46 -14.50 24.90 30.35
C SER A 46 -13.63 24.31 29.24
N ASN A 47 -13.47 25.06 28.14
CA ASN A 47 -12.38 24.87 27.18
C ASN A 47 -11.03 25.28 27.81
N ALA A 48 -10.75 24.79 29.01
CA ALA A 48 -9.45 24.87 29.63
C ALA A 48 -8.57 23.79 28.99
N ILE A 49 -7.46 24.20 28.38
CA ILE A 49 -6.55 23.35 27.59
C ILE A 49 -5.99 22.16 28.42
N GLY A 50 -6.00 22.25 29.76
CA GLY A 50 -5.63 21.16 30.67
C GLY A 50 -6.79 20.33 31.26
N GLY A 51 -8.02 20.44 30.73
CA GLY A 51 -9.22 19.80 31.30
C GLY A 51 -9.98 18.84 30.38
N ASP A 52 -9.51 18.60 29.16
CA ASP A 52 -10.16 17.69 28.20
C ASP A 52 -9.89 16.22 28.58
N SER A 53 -10.94 15.46 28.91
CA SER A 53 -10.84 14.04 29.27
C SER A 53 -10.34 13.16 28.12
N ARG A 54 -10.32 13.66 26.89
CA ARG A 54 -9.69 12.99 25.74
C ARG A 54 -8.17 13.07 25.79
N TYR A 55 -7.59 14.06 26.47
CA TYR A 55 -6.13 14.22 26.53
C TYR A 55 -5.40 13.04 27.21
N PRO A 56 -5.83 12.51 28.39
CA PRO A 56 -5.22 11.32 28.96
C PRO A 56 -5.43 10.08 28.08
N LEU A 57 -6.61 9.89 27.47
CA LEU A 57 -6.89 8.78 26.54
C LEU A 57 -6.05 8.86 25.26
N LEU A 58 -5.85 10.06 24.72
CA LEU A 58 -4.98 10.30 23.56
C LEU A 58 -3.51 10.06 23.94
N LYS A 59 -3.10 10.46 25.15
CA LYS A 59 -1.76 10.19 25.66
C LYS A 59 -1.55 8.69 25.89
N GLU A 60 -2.53 7.98 26.42
CA GLU A 60 -2.53 6.53 26.55
C GLU A 60 -2.45 5.86 25.17
N TYR A 61 -3.28 6.24 24.20
CA TYR A 61 -3.24 5.64 22.86
C TYR A 61 -1.95 5.95 22.08
N LEU A 62 -1.35 7.14 22.25
CA LEU A 62 -0.13 7.53 21.55
C LEU A 62 1.17 7.05 22.23
N TYR A 63 1.17 6.89 23.55
CA TYR A 63 2.37 6.58 24.34
C TYR A 63 2.27 5.31 25.19
N ALA A 64 1.16 4.56 25.14
CA ALA A 64 1.22 3.16 25.49
C ALA A 64 2.24 2.51 24.56
N SER A 65 3.32 1.98 25.15
CA SER A 65 4.08 0.93 24.51
C SER A 65 3.08 -0.12 24.06
N HIS A 66 3.05 -0.40 22.75
CA HIS A 66 2.39 -1.57 22.22
C HIS A 66 2.80 -2.77 23.10
N ALA A 67 1.82 -3.55 23.54
CA ALA A 67 2.05 -4.61 24.52
C ALA A 67 3.28 -5.43 24.09
N GLU A 68 4.20 -5.67 25.05
CA GLU A 68 5.40 -6.45 24.81
C GLU A 68 4.97 -7.77 24.17
N VAL A 69 5.38 -7.99 22.92
CA VAL A 69 4.95 -9.16 22.16
C VAL A 69 5.61 -10.37 22.81
N ASP A 70 4.81 -11.24 23.42
CA ASP A 70 5.28 -12.47 24.05
C ASP A 70 6.25 -13.19 23.10
N GLY A 71 7.44 -13.48 23.61
CA GLY A 71 8.57 -13.89 22.78
C GLY A 71 8.23 -15.11 21.93
N VAL A 72 8.40 -14.98 20.60
CA VAL A 72 8.29 -16.09 19.65
C VAL A 72 9.15 -17.27 20.14
N ALA A 73 8.54 -18.45 20.20
CA ALA A 73 9.27 -19.67 20.51
C ALA A 73 10.39 -19.88 19.47
N GLU A 74 11.48 -20.54 19.84
CA GLU A 74 12.68 -20.68 19.00
C GLU A 74 12.36 -21.22 17.58
N VAL A 75 11.40 -22.15 17.47
CA VAL A 75 10.91 -22.68 16.19
C VAL A 75 10.19 -21.62 15.35
N ASP A 76 9.39 -20.74 15.98
CA ASP A 76 8.74 -19.62 15.30
C ASP A 76 9.76 -18.54 14.88
N ALA A 77 10.84 -18.37 15.65
CA ALA A 77 11.94 -17.46 15.31
C ALA A 77 12.72 -17.93 14.06
N ASP A 78 12.99 -19.23 13.92
CA ASP A 78 13.62 -19.80 12.72
C ASP A 78 12.73 -19.70 11.48
N VAL A 79 11.41 -19.94 11.64
CA VAL A 79 10.42 -19.75 10.57
C VAL A 79 10.36 -18.27 10.17
N HIS A 80 10.29 -17.35 11.14
CA HIS A 80 10.30 -15.92 10.90
C HIS A 80 11.57 -15.47 10.16
N ALA A 81 12.76 -15.84 10.65
CA ALA A 81 14.04 -15.54 9.98
C ALA A 81 14.11 -16.12 8.55
N THR A 82 13.40 -17.20 8.27
CA THR A 82 13.33 -17.78 6.91
C THR A 82 12.37 -17.00 6.01
N ILE A 83 11.22 -16.56 6.53
CA ILE A 83 10.28 -15.68 5.82
C ILE A 83 10.95 -14.34 5.47
N GLU A 84 11.61 -13.70 6.43
CA GLU A 84 12.32 -12.42 6.22
C GLU A 84 13.44 -12.55 5.18
N ARG A 85 14.24 -13.63 5.25
CA ARG A 85 15.26 -13.92 4.24
C ARG A 85 14.63 -14.07 2.85
N ALA A 86 13.59 -14.88 2.71
CA ALA A 86 12.91 -15.09 1.43
C ALA A 86 12.28 -13.81 0.86
N TRP A 87 11.63 -12.99 1.70
CA TRP A 87 11.09 -11.68 1.33
C TRP A 87 12.20 -10.73 0.86
N SER A 88 13.32 -10.66 1.58
CA SER A 88 14.46 -9.82 1.20
C SER A 88 15.07 -10.23 -0.15
N VAL A 89 15.06 -11.52 -0.50
CA VAL A 89 15.50 -12.01 -1.82
C VAL A 89 14.51 -11.57 -2.90
N ALA A 90 13.21 -11.84 -2.70
CA ALA A 90 12.16 -11.45 -3.65
C ALA A 90 12.13 -9.92 -3.92
N GLN A 91 12.42 -9.10 -2.91
CA GLN A 91 12.56 -7.65 -3.09
C GLN A 91 13.77 -7.26 -3.95
N ARG A 92 14.92 -7.91 -3.76
CA ARG A 92 16.12 -7.68 -4.59
C ARG A 92 15.86 -8.08 -6.04
N ASP A 93 15.22 -9.22 -6.25
CA ASP A 93 14.86 -9.71 -7.59
C ASP A 93 13.89 -8.75 -8.30
N LEU A 94 12.85 -8.28 -7.59
CA LEU A 94 11.90 -7.30 -8.13
C LEU A 94 12.58 -5.96 -8.45
N ALA A 95 13.54 -5.52 -7.64
CA ALA A 95 14.34 -4.33 -7.94
C ALA A 95 15.22 -4.54 -9.18
N ALA A 96 15.93 -5.67 -9.27
CA ALA A 96 16.77 -6.03 -10.41
C ALA A 96 15.96 -6.11 -11.72
N GLN A 97 14.76 -6.70 -11.68
CA GLN A 97 13.82 -6.72 -12.82
C GLN A 97 13.44 -5.30 -13.28
N ARG A 98 13.00 -4.43 -12.36
CA ARG A 98 12.68 -3.02 -12.70
C ARG A 98 13.88 -2.28 -13.31
N HIS A 99 15.09 -2.50 -12.79
CA HIS A 99 16.31 -1.90 -13.35
C HIS A 99 16.65 -2.46 -14.75
N ALA A 100 16.49 -3.76 -14.98
CA ALA A 100 16.69 -4.39 -16.28
C ALA A 100 15.68 -3.88 -17.33
N ASP A 101 14.41 -3.75 -16.95
CA ASP A 101 13.36 -3.19 -17.80
C ASP A 101 13.61 -1.73 -18.17
N LEU A 102 14.03 -0.90 -17.21
CA LEU A 102 14.41 0.48 -17.47
C LEU A 102 15.63 0.55 -18.40
N ALA A 103 16.68 -0.26 -18.14
CA ALA A 103 17.84 -0.33 -19.02
C ALA A 103 17.51 -0.84 -20.44
N ALA A 104 16.54 -1.73 -20.59
CA ALA A 104 16.02 -2.14 -21.90
C ALA A 104 15.30 -0.99 -22.61
N LYS A 105 14.41 -0.27 -21.92
CA LYS A 105 13.71 0.92 -22.45
C LYS A 105 14.70 2.01 -22.90
N TYR A 106 15.69 2.34 -22.06
CA TYR A 106 16.72 3.32 -22.41
C TYR A 106 17.59 2.90 -23.60
N ARG A 107 17.95 1.62 -23.73
CA ARG A 107 18.66 1.11 -24.91
C ARG A 107 17.86 1.32 -26.19
N ARG A 108 16.58 0.92 -26.20
CA ARG A 108 15.69 1.11 -27.36
C ARG A 108 15.46 2.59 -27.69
N LEU A 109 15.29 3.46 -26.69
CA LEU A 109 15.18 4.90 -26.88
C LEU A 109 16.46 5.47 -27.53
N ARG A 110 17.64 5.06 -27.05
CA ARG A 110 18.92 5.51 -27.61
C ARG A 110 19.15 5.01 -29.04
N GLU A 111 18.83 3.74 -29.32
CA GLU A 111 18.87 3.18 -30.68
C GLU A 111 17.98 4.01 -31.63
N ALA A 112 16.73 4.29 -31.23
CA ALA A 112 15.80 5.08 -32.01
C ALA A 112 16.29 6.53 -32.25
N MET A 113 16.82 7.20 -31.22
CA MET A 113 17.34 8.57 -31.34
C MET A 113 18.56 8.65 -32.28
N VAL A 114 19.48 7.68 -32.22
CA VAL A 114 20.61 7.60 -33.17
C VAL A 114 20.13 7.37 -34.60
N THR A 115 19.09 6.55 -34.81
CA THR A 115 18.50 6.40 -36.15
C THR A 115 17.76 7.65 -36.62
N LEU A 116 17.16 8.43 -35.71
CA LEU A 116 16.48 9.69 -36.06
C LEU A 116 17.49 10.75 -36.50
N GLU A 117 18.58 10.93 -35.73
CA GLU A 117 19.69 11.84 -36.04
C GLU A 117 20.29 11.60 -37.44
N GLN A 118 20.36 10.33 -37.87
CA GLN A 118 20.87 9.94 -39.19
C GLN A 118 19.90 10.17 -40.35
N VAL A 119 18.59 10.20 -40.10
CA VAL A 119 17.53 10.26 -41.14
C VAL A 119 16.96 11.67 -41.28
N ASP A 120 16.75 12.38 -40.17
CA ASP A 120 16.13 13.71 -40.13
C ASP A 120 16.69 14.50 -38.94
N PRO A 121 17.74 15.31 -39.14
CA PRO A 121 18.40 16.04 -38.07
C PRO A 121 17.54 17.17 -37.48
N ASP A 122 16.61 17.73 -38.27
CA ASP A 122 15.71 18.78 -37.80
C ASP A 122 14.68 18.21 -36.81
N ARG A 123 14.10 17.03 -37.11
CA ARG A 123 13.24 16.31 -36.15
C ARG A 123 13.98 15.84 -34.92
N PHE A 124 15.26 15.46 -35.07
CA PHE A 124 16.10 15.11 -33.92
C PHE A 124 16.32 16.32 -32.99
N ALA A 125 16.56 17.51 -33.55
CA ALA A 125 16.64 18.75 -32.76
C ALA A 125 15.33 19.00 -31.99
N THR A 126 14.18 19.00 -32.68
CA THR A 126 12.86 19.17 -32.04
C THR A 126 12.55 18.12 -30.97
N ALA A 127 13.06 16.89 -31.11
CA ALA A 127 12.89 15.82 -30.11
C ALA A 127 13.83 15.94 -28.89
N MET A 128 14.92 16.71 -29.02
CA MET A 128 15.87 17.03 -27.93
C MET A 128 15.54 18.36 -27.23
N ASP A 129 14.79 19.24 -27.89
CA ASP A 129 14.33 20.50 -27.33
C ASP A 129 13.48 20.25 -26.08
N ARG A 130 13.83 20.96 -25.00
CA ARG A 130 13.21 20.79 -23.67
C ARG A 130 11.96 21.67 -23.51
N GLU A 131 11.47 22.24 -24.59
CA GLU A 131 10.35 23.19 -24.65
C GLU A 131 8.99 22.49 -24.49
N GLY A 132 8.84 21.87 -23.33
CA GLY A 132 7.65 21.19 -22.84
C GLY A 132 7.66 21.18 -21.31
N GLU A 133 8.08 22.30 -20.69
CA GLU A 133 8.30 22.42 -19.23
C GLU A 133 7.06 22.14 -18.37
N ASP A 134 5.87 22.05 -18.98
CA ASP A 134 4.68 21.45 -18.39
C ASP A 134 4.69 19.90 -18.43
N GLN A 135 5.83 19.26 -18.15
CA GLN A 135 5.99 17.79 -18.06
C GLN A 135 5.34 17.22 -16.77
N TYR A 136 4.13 17.66 -16.46
CA TYR A 136 3.33 17.15 -15.35
C TYR A 136 2.63 15.85 -15.74
N PHE A 137 2.55 14.91 -14.80
CA PHE A 137 1.65 13.77 -14.96
C PHE A 137 0.20 14.26 -15.06
N PRO A 138 -0.57 13.86 -16.08
CA PRO A 138 -1.95 14.31 -16.26
C PRO A 138 -2.79 14.02 -15.02
N ARG A 139 -3.56 15.00 -14.52
CA ARG A 139 -4.41 14.85 -13.31
C ARG A 139 -5.48 13.75 -13.43
N LEU A 140 -5.74 13.27 -14.64
CA LEU A 140 -6.66 12.15 -14.91
C LEU A 140 -5.99 10.77 -14.78
N LEU A 141 -4.65 10.70 -14.81
CA LEU A 141 -3.89 9.48 -14.57
C LEU A 141 -3.89 9.18 -13.06
N LYS A 142 -4.75 8.26 -12.64
CA LYS A 142 -4.90 7.87 -11.23
C LYS A 142 -3.96 6.73 -10.87
N ALA A 143 -3.57 6.67 -9.60
CA ALA A 143 -2.98 5.47 -9.01
C ALA A 143 -3.97 4.28 -9.12
N PRO A 144 -3.47 3.04 -9.32
CA PRO A 144 -4.31 1.85 -9.37
C PRO A 144 -5.02 1.60 -8.02
N THR A 145 -6.22 1.03 -8.09
CA THR A 145 -7.04 0.64 -6.92
C THR A 145 -7.31 -0.85 -6.96
N GLU A 146 -7.30 -1.53 -5.81
CA GLU A 146 -7.57 -2.98 -5.67
C GLU A 146 -8.85 -3.44 -6.39
N THR A 147 -9.93 -2.64 -6.30
CA THR A 147 -11.19 -2.89 -6.98
C THR A 147 -11.42 -1.81 -8.05
N PRO A 148 -11.86 -2.15 -9.27
CA PRO A 148 -12.19 -1.16 -10.29
C PRO A 148 -13.46 -0.37 -9.92
N ALA A 149 -13.58 0.84 -10.47
CA ALA A 149 -14.76 1.68 -10.29
C ALA A 149 -16.00 1.09 -11.01
N LYS A 150 -17.20 1.33 -10.46
CA LYS A 150 -18.48 0.87 -11.04
C LYS A 150 -18.69 1.39 -12.47
N THR A 151 -18.28 2.63 -12.74
CA THR A 151 -18.10 3.15 -14.09
C THR A 151 -16.64 2.93 -14.44
N GLY A 152 -16.36 1.98 -15.34
CA GLY A 152 -14.99 1.55 -15.70
C GLY A 152 -14.25 2.61 -16.53
N TRP A 153 -14.09 2.37 -17.83
CA TRP A 153 -13.48 3.35 -18.74
C TRP A 153 -14.53 4.29 -19.34
N ASP A 154 -14.22 5.58 -19.46
CA ASP A 154 -15.13 6.58 -20.05
C ASP A 154 -14.78 6.82 -21.54
N TYR A 155 -15.30 5.95 -22.39
CA TYR A 155 -15.08 5.97 -23.85
C TYR A 155 -15.55 7.25 -24.56
N ARG A 156 -16.21 8.19 -23.88
CA ARG A 156 -16.65 9.48 -24.46
C ARG A 156 -15.59 10.58 -24.40
N ARG A 157 -14.43 10.30 -23.78
CA ARG A 157 -13.30 11.24 -23.62
C ARG A 157 -11.98 10.70 -24.19
N GLY A 158 -12.08 9.80 -25.17
CA GLY A 158 -10.96 9.32 -26.00
C GLY A 158 -11.20 9.65 -27.46
#